data_AF-A0A0W0SQM5-F1
#
_entry.id   AF-A0A0W0SQM5-F1
#
_cell.length_a   1.000
_cell.length_b   1.000
_cell.length_c   1.000
_cell.angle_alpha   90.00
_cell.angle_beta   90.00
_cell.angle_gamma   90.00
#
_symmetry.space_group_name_H-M   'P 1'
#
loop_
_entity.id
_entity.type
_entity.pdbx_description
1 polymer ?
#
loop_
_entity_poly.entity_id
_entity_poly.type
_entity_poly.pdbx_seq_one_letter_code
_entity_poly.pdbx_strand_id
1 'polypeptide(L)'
;MLLGIAVTWEDGTMLEYAELQNNAKIFPVRLAKAYAKQPLFGSFFTACFPTFIPNRVLTDAQLIQQIAEGLEYYTDASITTKKLVLIGIYIYLWHQYDNNLQWLLNKPLLTMFQEQLGVNSLSSLDQTLYESSLDKLSDFSYWVFSNRRFRDLQALYEAFPAEMQGRIYTQRRNPPAEYSSWMGGFPDMKIETDMKKNF
;
A
#
# COMPACT_ATOMS: atom_id res chain seq x y z
N MET A 1 11.69 30.87 12.63
CA MET A 1 12.98 30.28 12.23
C MET A 1 12.69 28.89 11.70
N LEU A 2 12.59 28.79 10.37
CA LEU A 2 12.17 27.59 9.63
C LEU A 2 13.41 26.75 9.31
N LEU A 3 13.47 25.51 9.78
CA LEU A 3 14.35 24.50 9.21
C LEU A 3 13.48 23.54 8.39
N GLY A 4 13.36 23.87 7.10
CA GLY A 4 12.88 22.93 6.10
C GLY A 4 14.02 21.98 5.76
N ILE A 5 13.93 20.75 6.22
CA ILE A 5 14.82 19.67 5.79
C ILE A 5 14.40 19.33 4.36
N ALA A 6 15.15 19.85 3.40
CA ALA A 6 15.14 19.34 2.04
C ALA A 6 15.87 17.98 2.08
N VAL A 7 15.10 16.90 2.01
CA VAL A 7 15.66 15.57 1.78
C VAL A 7 16.00 15.51 0.30
N THR A 8 17.28 15.63 -0.02
CA THR A 8 17.82 15.38 -1.36
C THR A 8 18.05 13.88 -1.49
N TRP A 9 17.32 13.25 -2.41
CA TRP A 9 17.43 11.82 -2.69
C TRP A 9 18.61 11.57 -3.64
N GLU A 10 19.67 10.97 -3.11
CA GLU A 10 20.65 10.24 -3.92
C GLU A 10 20.21 8.77 -3.93
N ASP A 11 19.99 8.25 -5.13
CA ASP A 11 19.61 6.86 -5.47
C ASP A 11 18.23 6.36 -5.02
N GLY A 12 17.54 5.66 -5.92
CA GLY A 12 16.21 5.05 -5.71
C GLY A 12 16.23 3.86 -4.75
N THR A 13 16.90 3.99 -3.62
CA THR A 13 17.02 2.97 -2.58
C THR A 13 15.84 3.06 -1.61
N MET A 14 15.22 1.91 -1.32
CA MET A 14 14.12 1.81 -0.37
C MET A 14 14.55 2.21 1.04
N LEU A 15 13.72 3.02 1.70
CA LEU A 15 13.97 3.57 3.04
C LEU A 15 14.25 2.51 4.11
N GLU A 16 15.04 2.88 5.11
CA GLU A 16 15.23 2.04 6.30
C GLU A 16 14.04 2.10 7.26
N TYR A 17 13.91 1.08 8.12
CA TYR A 17 12.74 0.94 9.01
C TYR A 17 12.46 2.21 9.82
N ALA A 18 13.48 2.80 10.44
CA ALA A 18 13.30 3.99 11.29
C ALA A 18 12.76 5.19 10.50
N GLU A 19 13.26 5.39 9.28
CA GLU A 19 12.82 6.47 8.38
C GLU A 19 11.41 6.21 7.87
N LEU A 20 11.12 4.97 7.46
CA LEU A 20 9.82 4.54 6.99
C LEU A 20 8.76 4.69 8.09
N GLN A 21 9.09 4.32 9.34
CA GLN A 21 8.19 4.46 10.48
C GLN A 21 7.95 5.93 10.82
N ASN A 22 9.00 6.75 10.86
CA ASN A 22 8.87 8.18 11.12
C ASN A 22 8.01 8.87 10.06
N ASN A 23 8.24 8.55 8.78
CA ASN A 23 7.44 9.06 7.67
C ASN A 23 5.98 8.60 7.75
N ALA A 24 5.74 7.34 8.11
CA ALA A 24 4.40 6.79 8.28
C ALA A 24 3.62 7.49 9.40
N LYS A 25 4.26 7.80 10.54
CA LYS A 25 3.65 8.52 11.66
C LYS A 25 3.17 9.93 11.29
N ILE A 26 3.91 10.62 10.43
CA ILE A 26 3.56 11.98 9.98
C ILE A 26 2.82 11.98 8.64
N PHE A 27 2.47 10.81 8.10
CA PHE A 27 1.93 10.66 6.75
C PHE A 27 0.65 11.47 6.52
N PRO A 28 -0.37 11.48 7.41
CA PRO A 28 -1.58 12.27 7.21
C PRO A 28 -1.30 13.78 7.13
N VAL A 29 -0.37 14.27 7.96
CA VAL A 29 0.00 15.70 7.99
C VAL A 29 0.72 16.09 6.70
N ARG A 30 1.64 15.25 6.23
CA ARG A 30 2.33 15.47 4.94
C ARG A 30 1.35 15.44 3.78
N LEU A 31 0.42 14.49 3.79
CA LEU A 31 -0.59 14.34 2.75
C LEU A 31 -1.53 15.54 2.69
N ALA A 32 -2.05 16.00 3.83
CA ALA A 32 -2.89 17.19 3.91
C ALA A 32 -2.18 18.43 3.35
N LYS A 33 -0.88 18.60 3.66
CA LYS A 33 -0.06 19.67 3.08
C LYS A 33 0.14 19.52 1.57
N ALA A 34 0.26 18.30 1.07
CA ALA A 34 0.42 18.03 -0.36
C ALA A 34 -0.86 18.37 -1.15
N TYR A 35 -2.03 17.99 -0.64
CA TYR A 35 -3.32 18.38 -1.22
C TYR A 35 -3.54 19.90 -1.18
N ALA A 36 -3.21 20.57 -0.07
CA ALA A 36 -3.34 22.03 0.05
C ALA A 36 -2.42 22.81 -0.92
N LYS A 37 -1.33 22.19 -1.38
CA LYS A 37 -0.36 22.78 -2.32
C LYS A 37 -0.64 22.41 -3.78
N GLN A 38 -1.65 21.59 -4.08
CA GLN A 38 -1.93 21.23 -5.47
C GLN A 38 -2.24 22.49 -6.28
N PRO A 39 -1.47 22.79 -7.35
CA PRO A 39 -1.75 23.94 -8.18
C PRO A 39 -3.10 23.73 -8.86
N LEU A 40 -4.01 24.69 -8.67
CA LEU A 40 -5.22 24.82 -9.47
C LEU A 40 -4.78 25.12 -10.91
N PHE A 41 -4.58 24.07 -11.71
CA PHE A 41 -4.26 24.23 -13.13
C PHE A 41 -5.36 25.08 -13.78
N GLY A 42 -4.92 26.12 -14.50
CA GLY A 42 -5.70 27.31 -14.85
C GLY A 42 -7.15 27.08 -15.26
N SER A 43 -8.04 27.82 -14.61
CA SER A 43 -9.41 28.28 -14.92
C SER A 43 -10.39 27.53 -15.83
N PHE A 44 -10.08 26.37 -16.41
CA PHE A 44 -10.98 25.65 -17.32
C PHE A 44 -11.25 24.18 -16.94
N PHE A 45 -10.45 23.56 -16.05
CA PHE A 45 -10.69 22.17 -15.58
C PHE A 45 -10.62 22.01 -14.05
N THR A 46 -10.80 23.09 -13.29
CA THR A 46 -10.77 23.07 -11.82
C THR A 46 -11.90 22.27 -11.18
N ALA A 47 -12.98 21.97 -11.91
CA ALA A 47 -14.11 21.21 -11.40
C ALA A 47 -13.82 19.71 -11.19
N CYS A 48 -12.75 19.18 -11.79
CA CYS A 48 -12.45 17.74 -11.74
C CYS A 48 -11.40 17.35 -10.69
N PHE A 49 -10.70 18.33 -10.09
CA PHE A 49 -9.66 18.06 -9.10
C PHE A 49 -10.17 18.34 -7.69
N PRO A 50 -10.04 17.38 -6.75
CA PRO A 50 -10.48 17.58 -5.39
C PRO A 50 -9.62 18.67 -4.72
N THR A 51 -10.25 19.79 -4.38
CA THR A 51 -9.64 20.91 -3.65
C THR A 51 -9.43 20.61 -2.15
N PHE A 52 -10.03 19.52 -1.68
CA PHE A 52 -9.94 19.03 -0.30
C PHE A 52 -9.56 17.55 -0.33
N ILE A 53 -8.86 17.11 0.72
CA ILE A 53 -8.55 15.70 0.88
C ILE A 53 -9.87 14.89 1.01
N PRO A 54 -10.10 13.87 0.16
CA PRO A 54 -11.26 13.00 0.34
C PRO A 54 -11.20 12.29 1.69
N ASN A 55 -12.33 12.18 2.41
CA ASN A 55 -12.37 11.55 3.74
C ASN A 55 -11.76 10.15 3.73
N ARG A 56 -12.06 9.33 2.71
CA ARG A 56 -11.48 7.99 2.57
C ARG A 56 -9.95 8.01 2.50
N VAL A 57 -9.38 8.95 1.72
CA VAL A 57 -7.92 9.11 1.58
C VAL A 57 -7.30 9.52 2.90
N LEU A 58 -7.97 10.39 3.67
CA LEU A 58 -7.51 10.77 5.01
C LEU A 58 -7.58 9.59 5.99
N THR A 59 -8.65 8.79 5.97
CA THR A 59 -8.78 7.57 6.78
C THR A 59 -7.69 6.56 6.45
N ASP A 60 -7.40 6.33 5.16
CA ASP A 60 -6.34 5.42 4.72
C ASP A 60 -4.95 5.93 5.15
N ALA A 61 -4.72 7.25 5.12
CA ALA A 61 -3.51 7.86 5.66
C ALA A 61 -3.39 7.68 7.19
N GLN A 62 -4.50 7.84 7.92
CA GLN A 62 -4.54 7.63 9.37
C GLN A 62 -4.26 6.18 9.75
N LEU A 63 -4.74 5.23 8.94
CA LEU A 63 -4.41 3.81 9.12
C LEU A 63 -2.91 3.55 9.02
N ILE A 64 -2.21 4.17 8.06
CA ILE A 64 -0.73 4.08 7.97
C ILE A 64 -0.07 4.59 9.24
N GLN A 65 -0.50 5.76 9.74
CA GLN A 65 0.01 6.33 10.99
C GLN A 65 -0.22 5.39 12.17
N GLN A 66 -1.44 4.89 12.33
CA GLN A 66 -1.79 4.02 13.46
C GLN A 66 -1.05 2.68 13.41
N ILE A 67 -0.81 2.10 12.23
CA ILE A 67 0.04 0.91 12.10
C ILE A 67 1.48 1.23 12.53
N ALA A 68 2.02 2.37 12.11
CA ALA A 68 3.38 2.76 12.47
C ALA A 68 3.56 3.01 13.97
N GLU A 69 2.56 3.57 14.64
CA GLU A 69 2.49 3.69 16.11
C GLU A 69 2.32 2.31 16.76
N GLY A 70 1.41 1.49 16.22
CA GLY A 70 1.13 0.13 16.70
C GLY A 70 2.33 -0.82 16.70
N LEU A 71 3.24 -0.65 15.75
CA LEU A 71 4.45 -1.47 15.62
C LEU A 71 5.41 -1.33 16.82
N GLU A 72 5.28 -0.28 17.63
CA GLU A 72 6.02 -0.14 18.89
C GLU A 72 5.64 -1.24 19.89
N TYR A 73 4.36 -1.62 19.92
CA TYR A 73 3.83 -2.66 20.80
C TYR A 73 4.10 -4.07 20.27
N TYR A 74 4.53 -4.22 19.02
CA TYR A 74 4.87 -5.51 18.43
C TYR A 74 6.31 -5.91 18.77
N THR A 75 6.61 -6.08 20.06
CA THR A 75 7.98 -6.20 20.59
C THR A 75 8.73 -7.44 20.12
N ASP A 76 8.01 -8.54 19.93
CA ASP A 76 8.60 -9.84 19.60
C ASP A 76 9.00 -9.94 18.12
N ALA A 77 8.57 -8.98 17.30
CA ALA A 77 8.89 -8.93 15.87
C ALA A 77 10.24 -8.27 15.60
N SER A 78 11.02 -8.86 14.69
CA SER A 78 12.27 -8.27 14.22
C SER A 78 12.06 -6.95 13.48
N ILE A 79 13.10 -6.11 13.41
CA ILE A 79 13.06 -4.85 12.64
C ILE A 79 12.67 -5.11 11.18
N THR A 80 13.19 -6.17 10.58
CA THR A 80 12.83 -6.60 9.22
C THR A 80 11.34 -6.90 9.09
N THR A 81 10.76 -7.64 10.04
CA THR A 81 9.31 -7.92 10.04
C THR A 81 8.50 -6.62 10.14
N LYS A 82 8.87 -5.71 11.04
CA LYS A 82 8.19 -4.40 11.17
C LYS A 82 8.31 -3.55 9.90
N LYS A 83 9.47 -3.57 9.25
CA LYS A 83 9.70 -2.94 7.93
C LYS A 83 8.75 -3.51 6.87
N LEU A 84 8.63 -4.85 6.81
CA LEU A 84 7.74 -5.53 5.88
C LEU A 84 6.27 -5.20 6.13
N VAL A 85 5.83 -5.03 7.39
CA VAL A 85 4.46 -4.58 7.72
C VAL A 85 4.19 -3.18 7.16
N LEU A 86 5.13 -2.25 7.33
CA LEU A 86 4.99 -0.89 6.80
C LEU A 86 4.95 -0.87 5.27
N ILE A 87 5.87 -1.59 4.61
CA ILE A 87 5.83 -1.75 3.15
C ILE A 87 4.49 -2.36 2.72
N GLY A 88 4.02 -3.37 3.46
CA GLY A 88 2.77 -4.05 3.20
C GLY A 88 1.57 -3.10 3.21
N ILE A 89 1.46 -2.20 4.20
CA ILE A 89 0.33 -1.26 4.22
C ILE A 89 0.37 -0.28 3.04
N TYR A 90 1.57 0.18 2.63
CA TYR A 90 1.70 1.02 1.43
C TYR A 90 1.27 0.28 0.17
N ILE A 91 1.69 -0.98 0.00
CA ILE A 91 1.27 -1.83 -1.12
C ILE A 91 -0.25 -2.04 -1.11
N TYR A 92 -0.79 -2.43 0.04
CA TYR A 92 -2.22 -2.73 0.22
C TYR A 92 -3.10 -1.55 -0.16
N LEU A 93 -2.71 -0.33 0.25
CA LEU A 93 -3.45 0.88 -0.06
C LEU A 93 -3.21 1.32 -1.50
N TRP A 94 -1.96 1.35 -1.99
CA TRP A 94 -1.66 1.72 -3.38
C TRP A 94 -2.48 0.89 -4.36
N HIS A 95 -2.58 -0.43 -4.18
CA HIS A 95 -3.38 -1.29 -5.06
C HIS A 95 -4.86 -0.85 -5.13
N GLN A 96 -5.44 -0.23 -4.09
CA GLN A 96 -6.82 0.28 -4.14
C GLN A 96 -6.96 1.56 -4.98
N TYR A 97 -5.86 2.28 -5.17
CA TYR A 97 -5.75 3.51 -5.94
C TYR A 97 -5.05 3.32 -7.29
N ASP A 98 -4.66 2.10 -7.65
CA ASP A 98 -3.89 1.79 -8.84
C ASP A 98 -4.80 1.67 -10.08
N ASN A 99 -5.43 2.79 -10.45
CA ASN A 99 -6.13 2.93 -11.73
C ASN A 99 -6.06 4.37 -12.24
N ASN A 100 -6.28 4.56 -13.54
CA ASN A 100 -6.09 5.85 -14.23
C ASN A 100 -6.89 7.01 -13.61
N LEU A 101 -8.13 6.75 -13.17
CA LEU A 101 -8.96 7.78 -12.56
C LEU A 101 -8.40 8.20 -11.19
N GLN A 102 -8.01 7.22 -10.37
CA GLN A 102 -7.42 7.48 -9.07
C GLN A 102 -6.03 8.12 -9.18
N TRP A 103 -5.27 7.81 -10.22
CA TRP A 103 -4.01 8.50 -10.54
C TRP A 103 -4.20 10.01 -10.72
N LEU A 104 -5.27 10.38 -11.43
CA LEU A 104 -5.61 11.78 -11.66
C LEU A 104 -6.11 12.46 -10.38
N LEU A 105 -7.02 11.82 -9.65
CA LEU A 105 -7.70 12.40 -8.49
C LEU A 105 -6.85 12.42 -7.23
N ASN A 106 -5.98 11.43 -7.06
CA ASN A 106 -5.21 11.18 -5.84
C ASN A 106 -3.70 11.17 -6.09
N LYS A 107 -3.25 11.95 -7.07
CA LYS A 107 -1.83 12.14 -7.38
C LYS A 107 -0.95 12.38 -6.13
N PRO A 108 -1.32 13.24 -5.15
CA PRO A 108 -0.46 13.47 -3.98
C PRO A 108 -0.25 12.21 -3.15
N LEU A 109 -1.31 11.40 -2.97
CA LEU A 109 -1.23 10.13 -2.24
C LEU A 109 -0.30 9.15 -2.96
N LEU A 110 -0.49 9.00 -4.27
CA LEU A 110 0.25 8.04 -5.08
C LEU A 110 1.73 8.44 -5.21
N THR A 111 2.03 9.72 -5.37
CA THR A 111 3.41 10.23 -5.32
C THR A 111 4.06 9.94 -3.97
N MET A 112 3.34 10.09 -2.87
CA MET A 112 3.88 9.71 -1.56
C MET A 112 4.13 8.21 -1.43
N PHE A 113 3.29 7.34 -2.00
CA PHE A 113 3.57 5.90 -2.02
C PHE A 113 4.83 5.56 -2.83
N GLN A 114 5.00 6.20 -4.00
CA GLN A 114 6.22 6.06 -4.80
C GLN A 114 7.46 6.47 -4.00
N GLU A 115 7.42 7.63 -3.32
CA GLU A 115 8.51 8.11 -2.47
C GLU A 115 8.84 7.14 -1.33
N GLN A 116 7.83 6.59 -0.65
CA GLN A 116 8.06 5.69 0.48
C GLN A 116 8.61 4.33 0.06
N LEU A 117 8.23 3.83 -1.11
CA LEU A 117 8.66 2.54 -1.63
C LEU A 117 9.89 2.62 -2.55
N GLY A 118 10.29 3.81 -2.98
CA GLY A 118 11.41 4.00 -3.91
C GLY A 118 11.14 3.48 -5.32
N VAL A 119 9.87 3.34 -5.72
CA VAL A 119 9.46 2.76 -7.00
C VAL A 119 8.43 3.63 -7.72
N ASN A 120 8.37 3.55 -9.05
CA ASN A 120 7.44 4.34 -9.85
C ASN A 120 6.08 3.67 -10.07
N SER A 121 6.00 2.35 -9.93
CA SER A 121 4.76 1.57 -10.05
C SER A 121 4.80 0.37 -9.11
N LEU A 122 3.65 -0.18 -8.73
CA LEU A 122 3.61 -1.44 -7.99
C LEU A 122 4.19 -2.61 -8.80
N SER A 123 4.12 -2.57 -10.14
CA SER A 123 4.71 -3.59 -11.00
C SER A 123 6.24 -3.63 -10.91
N SER A 124 6.88 -2.49 -10.64
CA SER A 124 8.34 -2.41 -10.51
C SER A 124 8.89 -2.89 -9.16
N LEU A 125 8.03 -3.32 -8.24
CA LEU A 125 8.44 -3.84 -6.93
C LEU A 125 8.85 -5.32 -7.03
N ASP A 126 9.91 -5.72 -6.32
CA ASP A 126 10.33 -7.12 -6.26
C ASP A 126 9.18 -8.02 -5.75
N GLN A 127 8.92 -9.13 -6.45
CA GLN A 127 7.79 -10.01 -6.14
C GLN A 127 7.91 -10.64 -4.75
N THR A 128 9.11 -11.06 -4.37
CA THR A 128 9.34 -11.67 -3.05
C THR A 128 9.06 -10.67 -1.95
N LEU A 129 9.49 -9.42 -2.15
CA LEU A 129 9.19 -8.31 -1.26
C LEU A 129 7.68 -8.03 -1.20
N TYR A 130 7.01 -7.97 -2.35
CA TYR A 130 5.57 -7.73 -2.44
C TYR A 130 4.77 -8.76 -1.63
N GLU A 131 5.01 -10.04 -1.89
CA GLU A 131 4.30 -11.14 -1.23
C GLU A 131 4.64 -11.21 0.26
N SER A 132 5.92 -11.10 0.62
CA SER A 132 6.36 -11.14 2.01
C SER A 132 5.81 -9.96 2.82
N SER A 133 5.72 -8.77 2.23
CA SER A 133 5.16 -7.59 2.86
C SER A 133 3.66 -7.73 3.12
N LEU A 134 2.91 -8.23 2.13
CA LEU A 134 1.48 -8.53 2.33
C LEU A 134 1.27 -9.66 3.35
N ASP A 135 2.20 -10.62 3.43
CA ASP A 135 2.23 -11.66 4.46
C ASP A 135 2.39 -11.09 5.86
N LYS A 136 3.41 -10.27 6.07
CA LYS A 136 3.66 -9.68 7.38
C LYS A 136 2.61 -8.67 7.80
N LEU A 137 2.02 -7.94 6.86
CA LEU A 137 0.85 -7.14 7.15
C LEU A 137 -0.33 -7.99 7.65
N SER A 138 -0.61 -9.11 7.00
CA SER A 138 -1.66 -10.04 7.40
C SER A 138 -1.42 -10.63 8.79
N ASP A 139 -0.20 -11.11 9.06
CA ASP A 139 0.21 -11.62 10.36
C ASP A 139 0.06 -10.56 11.45
N PHE A 140 0.48 -9.32 11.17
CA PHE A 140 0.36 -8.20 12.09
C PHE A 140 -1.11 -7.86 12.38
N SER A 141 -1.98 -7.80 11.37
CA SER A 141 -3.42 -7.58 11.58
C SER A 141 -4.04 -8.69 12.44
N TYR A 142 -3.64 -9.94 12.26
CA TYR A 142 -4.08 -11.05 13.12
C TYR A 142 -3.56 -10.91 14.56
N TRP A 143 -2.30 -10.50 14.73
CA TRP A 143 -1.73 -10.20 16.04
C TRP A 143 -2.50 -9.08 16.74
N VAL A 144 -2.82 -7.97 16.05
CA VAL A 144 -3.63 -6.88 16.61
C VAL A 144 -5.02 -7.38 17.01
N PHE A 145 -5.69 -8.16 16.17
CA PHE A 145 -6.98 -8.76 16.51
C PHE A 145 -6.90 -9.62 17.77
N SER A 146 -5.87 -10.46 17.89
CA SER A 146 -5.65 -11.35 19.03
C SER A 146 -5.40 -10.55 20.32
N ASN A 147 -4.80 -9.38 20.19
CA ASN A 147 -4.42 -8.49 21.29
C ASN A 147 -5.37 -7.28 21.46
N ARG A 148 -6.53 -7.26 20.80
CA ARG A 148 -7.48 -6.13 20.79
C ARG A 148 -8.05 -5.71 22.15
N ARG A 149 -7.84 -6.53 23.20
CA ARG A 149 -8.28 -6.24 24.57
C ARG A 149 -7.35 -5.24 25.27
N PHE A 150 -6.13 -5.05 24.76
CA PHE A 150 -5.22 -4.03 25.27
C PHE A 150 -5.66 -2.66 24.78
N ARG A 151 -5.81 -1.72 25.72
CA ARG A 151 -6.29 -0.36 25.45
C ARG A 151 -5.50 0.34 24.34
N ASP A 152 -4.18 0.16 24.34
CA ASP A 152 -3.28 0.79 23.38
C ASP A 152 -3.44 0.26 21.95
N LEU A 153 -3.98 -0.95 21.78
CA LEU A 153 -4.24 -1.57 20.48
C LEU A 153 -5.69 -1.47 20.03
N GLN A 154 -6.60 -1.03 20.91
CA GLN A 154 -8.02 -0.94 20.58
C GLN A 154 -8.26 0.03 19.42
N ALA A 155 -7.65 1.22 19.45
CA ALA A 155 -7.81 2.21 18.39
C ALA A 155 -7.27 1.72 17.04
N LEU A 156 -6.15 0.98 17.05
CA LEU A 156 -5.60 0.37 15.84
C LEU A 156 -6.49 -0.78 15.33
N TYR A 157 -7.02 -1.60 16.24
CA TYR A 157 -7.95 -2.66 15.88
C TYR A 157 -9.20 -2.09 15.19
N GLU A 158 -9.78 -1.03 15.75
CA GLU A 158 -10.98 -0.37 15.20
C GLU A 158 -10.71 0.34 13.85
N ALA A 159 -9.46 0.73 13.59
CA ALA A 159 -9.06 1.35 12.34
C ALA A 159 -8.90 0.35 11.18
N PHE A 160 -8.68 -0.94 11.48
CA PHE A 160 -8.53 -1.94 10.42
C PHE A 160 -9.83 -2.15 9.65
N PRO A 161 -9.81 -2.06 8.31
CA PRO A 161 -11.00 -2.35 7.49
C PRO A 161 -11.44 -3.81 7.68
N ALA A 162 -12.75 -4.04 7.82
CA ALA A 162 -13.31 -5.37 8.06
C ALA A 162 -12.93 -6.38 6.95
N GLU A 163 -12.82 -5.89 5.72
CA GLU A 163 -12.49 -6.68 4.53
C GLU A 163 -10.98 -6.81 4.24
N MET A 164 -10.11 -6.27 5.11
CA MET A 164 -8.67 -6.19 4.84
C MET A 164 -8.03 -7.55 4.53
N GLN A 165 -8.36 -8.58 5.32
CA GLN A 165 -7.84 -9.94 5.12
C GLN A 165 -8.24 -10.54 3.77
N GLY A 166 -9.52 -10.39 3.39
CA GLY A 166 -10.02 -10.85 2.09
C GLY A 166 -9.40 -10.09 0.92
N ARG A 167 -9.15 -8.79 1.08
CA ARG A 167 -8.47 -7.96 0.08
C ARG A 167 -7.01 -8.34 -0.08
N ILE A 168 -6.26 -8.51 1.01
CA ILE A 168 -4.86 -8.97 0.97
C ILE A 168 -4.77 -10.31 0.24
N TYR A 169 -5.64 -11.26 0.58
CA TYR A 169 -5.70 -12.56 -0.10
C TYR A 169 -5.95 -12.42 -1.62
N THR A 170 -6.88 -11.55 -2.00
CA THR A 170 -7.20 -11.29 -3.42
C THR A 170 -6.04 -10.63 -4.16
N GLN A 171 -5.36 -9.67 -3.53
CA GLN A 171 -4.19 -8.97 -4.09
C GLN A 171 -3.03 -9.93 -4.34
N ARG A 172 -2.73 -10.84 -3.39
CA ARG A 172 -1.67 -11.85 -3.59
C ARG A 172 -1.94 -12.78 -4.78
N ARG A 173 -3.21 -13.03 -5.11
CA ARG A 173 -3.61 -13.87 -6.25
C ARG A 173 -3.66 -13.12 -7.58
N ASN A 174 -3.71 -11.79 -7.54
CA ASN A 174 -3.81 -10.93 -8.71
C ASN A 174 -2.78 -9.78 -8.60
N PRO A 175 -1.47 -10.09 -8.59
CA PRO A 175 -0.45 -9.06 -8.53
C PRO A 175 -0.50 -8.14 -9.77
N PRO A 176 -0.01 -6.89 -9.68
CA PRO A 176 0.06 -5.96 -10.81
C PRO A 176 0.78 -6.55 -12.02
N ALA A 177 0.26 -6.28 -13.22
CA ALA A 177 0.72 -6.93 -14.45
C ALA A 177 2.07 -6.39 -14.95
N GLU A 178 3.16 -7.05 -14.53
CA GLU A 178 4.38 -7.33 -15.35
C GLU A 178 4.74 -8.83 -15.33
N TYR A 179 4.04 -9.65 -14.50
CA TYR A 179 4.47 -11.02 -14.16
C TYR A 179 3.37 -12.07 -14.30
N SER A 180 2.29 -11.79 -15.03
CA SER A 180 1.24 -12.77 -15.38
C SER A 180 1.74 -13.89 -16.33
N SER A 181 3.04 -13.97 -16.63
CA SER A 181 3.63 -14.93 -17.58
C SER A 181 4.21 -16.20 -16.97
N TRP A 182 4.31 -16.38 -15.64
CA TRP A 182 5.01 -17.54 -15.06
C TRP A 182 4.24 -18.43 -14.07
N MET A 183 3.01 -18.07 -13.65
CA MET A 183 2.17 -18.92 -12.79
C MET A 183 0.81 -19.30 -13.41
N GLY A 184 0.69 -19.19 -14.73
CA GLY A 184 -0.46 -19.66 -15.51
C GLY A 184 -0.30 -21.11 -15.97
N GLY A 185 0.12 -22.02 -15.09
CA GLY A 185 0.11 -23.46 -15.33
C GLY A 185 -1.32 -23.99 -15.32
N PHE A 186 -2.09 -23.74 -16.38
CA PHE A 186 -3.29 -24.54 -16.65
C PHE A 186 -2.86 -25.98 -16.97
N PRO A 187 -3.51 -27.01 -16.41
CA PRO A 187 -3.36 -28.35 -16.94
C PRO A 187 -3.99 -28.38 -18.34
N ASP A 188 -3.17 -28.75 -19.32
CA ASP A 188 -3.54 -29.07 -20.68
C ASP A 188 -4.66 -30.13 -20.69
N MET A 189 -5.91 -29.68 -20.78
CA MET A 189 -7.04 -30.56 -21.08
C MET A 189 -6.94 -30.93 -22.56
N LYS A 190 -6.29 -32.06 -22.83
CA LYS A 190 -6.39 -32.78 -24.10
C LYS A 190 -7.86 -32.99 -24.44
N ILE A 191 -8.38 -32.19 -25.36
CA ILE A 191 -9.62 -32.51 -26.07
C ILE A 191 -9.23 -33.54 -27.14
N GLU A 192 -9.29 -34.81 -26.73
CA GLU A 192 -9.23 -35.96 -27.62
C GLU A 192 -10.42 -35.87 -28.60
N THR A 193 -10.14 -35.41 -29.81
CA THR A 193 -11.12 -35.40 -30.91
C THR A 193 -11.13 -36.79 -31.51
N ASP A 194 -12.02 -37.63 -30.99
CA ASP A 194 -12.31 -38.96 -31.50
C ASP A 194 -13.12 -38.83 -32.81
N MET A 195 -12.45 -38.56 -33.93
CA MET A 195 -13.02 -38.74 -35.27
C MET A 195 -12.77 -40.17 -35.75
N LYS A 196 -13.64 -41.10 -35.32
CA LYS A 196 -13.84 -42.36 -36.04
C LYS A 196 -14.40 -42.07 -37.43
N LYS A 197 -13.52 -42.08 -38.43
CA LYS A 197 -13.88 -42.43 -39.81
C LYS A 197 -13.78 -43.94 -39.94
N ASN A 198 -14.91 -44.62 -39.94
CA ASN A 198 -15.00 -45.99 -40.45
C ASN A 198 -15.55 -45.93 -41.88
N PHE A 199 -14.72 -46.43 -42.81
CA PHE A 199 -15.19 -47.09 -44.02
C PHE A 199 -15.89 -48.40 -43.65
#